data_AF-A0A971UXZ8-F1
#
_entry.id   AF-A0A971UXZ8-F1
#
_cell.length_a   1.000
_cell.length_b   1.000
_cell.length_c   1.000
_cell.angle_alpha   90.00
_cell.angle_beta   90.00
_cell.angle_gamma   90.00
#
_symmetry.space_group_name_H-M   'P 1'
#
loop_
_entity.id
_entity.type
_entity.pdbx_description
1 polymer ?
#
loop_
_entity_poly.entity_id
_entity_poly.type
_entity_poly.pdbx_seq_one_letter_code
_entity_poly.pdbx_strand_id
1 'polypeptide(L)'
;MWIAYEPVWAIGVNGIPASKEYADEKHVIIKQRLCEMFWEEVGPDIPVLYGGSVNNDNAVGLIEVSNIDGLFIGSSAGRVSQRSCKKAAIVII
;
A
#
# COMPACT_ATOMS: atom_id res chain seq x y z
N MET A 1 -8.20 0.48 12.31
CA MET A 1 -6.80 0.00 12.26
C MET A 1 -6.43 -0.18 10.80
N TRP A 2 -5.29 0.34 10.35
CA TRP A 2 -4.79 0.18 8.97
C TRP A 2 -3.45 -0.55 9.01
N ILE A 3 -3.18 -1.37 8.00
CA ILE A 3 -1.92 -2.10 7.85
C ILE A 3 -1.17 -1.52 6.65
N ALA A 4 0.09 -1.13 6.84
CA ALA A 4 0.97 -0.75 5.74
C ALA A 4 1.97 -1.90 5.48
N TYR A 5 1.97 -2.41 4.26
CA TYR A 5 2.97 -3.37 3.80
C TYR A 5 4.13 -2.62 3.14
N GLU A 6 5.29 -2.65 3.80
CA GLU A 6 6.51 -2.00 3.34
C GLU A 6 7.63 -3.03 3.15
N PRO A 7 7.90 -3.48 1.91
CA PRO A 7 9.08 -4.31 1.65
C PRO A 7 10.34 -3.54 2.04
N VAL A 8 11.20 -4.13 2.87
CA VAL A 8 12.37 -3.43 3.44
C VAL A 8 13.28 -2.82 2.37
N TRP A 9 13.46 -3.51 1.24
CA TRP A 9 14.26 -3.02 0.10
C TRP A 9 13.61 -1.86 -0.67
N ALA A 10 12.32 -1.63 -0.46
CA ALA A 10 11.55 -0.55 -1.09
C ALA A 10 11.46 0.70 -0.18
N ILE A 11 12.10 0.69 1.00
CA ILE A 11 12.09 1.81 1.94
C ILE A 11 13.30 2.72 1.69
N GLY A 12 13.07 4.05 1.73
CA GLY A 12 14.14 5.05 1.67
C GLY A 12 14.43 5.60 0.26
N VAL A 13 15.43 6.48 0.18
CA VAL A 13 15.71 7.29 -1.02
C VAL A 13 16.21 6.49 -2.23
N ASN A 14 16.79 5.31 -1.99
CA ASN A 14 17.26 4.39 -3.02
C ASN A 14 16.40 3.13 -3.09
N GLY A 15 15.23 3.15 -2.44
CA GLY A 15 14.32 2.04 -2.46
C GLY A 15 13.82 1.78 -3.89
N ILE A 16 13.65 0.50 -4.21
CA ILE A 16 13.11 0.09 -5.50
C ILE A 16 11.68 -0.38 -5.25
N PRO A 17 10.67 0.18 -5.95
CA PRO A 17 9.30 -0.27 -5.78
C PRO A 17 9.19 -1.74 -6.19
N ALA A 18 8.34 -2.47 -5.47
CA ALA A 18 8.00 -3.82 -5.88
C ALA A 18 7.22 -3.80 -7.20
N SER A 19 7.26 -4.92 -7.95
CA SER A 19 6.34 -5.09 -9.08
C SER A 19 4.89 -5.12 -8.58
N LYS A 20 3.95 -4.78 -9.47
CA LYS A 20 2.52 -4.78 -9.14
C LYS A 20 2.04 -6.17 -8.74
N GLU A 21 2.52 -7.18 -9.45
CA GLU A 21 2.18 -8.59 -9.23
C GLU A 21 2.68 -9.05 -7.86
N TYR A 22 3.89 -8.65 -7.48
CA TYR A 22 4.44 -8.95 -6.17
C TYR A 22 3.64 -8.25 -5.06
N ALA A 23 3.31 -6.98 -5.23
CA ALA A 23 2.52 -6.23 -4.26
C ALA A 23 1.11 -6.84 -4.09
N ASP A 24 0.46 -7.22 -5.18
CA ASP A 24 -0.85 -7.89 -5.17
C ASP A 24 -0.80 -9.22 -4.39
N GLU A 25 0.16 -10.09 -4.73
CA GLU A 25 0.34 -11.39 -4.09
C GLU A 25 0.50 -11.25 -2.56
N LYS A 26 1.32 -10.30 -2.11
CA LYS A 26 1.53 -10.10 -0.67
C LYS A 26 0.30 -9.51 0.01
N HIS A 27 -0.43 -8.61 -0.64
CA HIS A 27 -1.67 -8.08 -0.10
C HIS A 27 -2.75 -9.16 0.05
N VAL A 28 -2.89 -10.07 -0.91
CA VAL A 28 -3.80 -11.24 -0.80
C VAL A 28 -3.46 -12.04 0.45
N ILE A 29 -2.18 -12.38 0.64
CA ILE A 29 -1.73 -13.17 1.80
C ILE A 29 -2.04 -12.43 3.10
N ILE A 30 -1.73 -11.14 3.19
CA ILE A 30 -1.99 -10.34 4.40
C ILE A 30 -3.50 -10.32 4.72
N LYS A 31 -4.34 -10.04 3.72
CA LYS A 31 -5.80 -10.02 3.91
C LYS A 31 -6.35 -11.37 4.38
N GLN A 32 -5.87 -12.47 3.80
CA GLN A 32 -6.24 -13.82 4.25
C GLN A 32 -5.87 -14.04 5.73
N ARG A 33 -4.67 -13.62 6.15
CA ARG A 33 -4.26 -13.71 7.56
C ARG A 33 -5.11 -12.85 8.48
N LEU A 34 -5.51 -11.66 8.04
CA LEU A 34 -6.38 -10.78 8.82
C LEU A 34 -7.77 -11.41 9.03
N CYS A 35 -8.32 -12.06 8.00
CA CYS A 35 -9.58 -12.82 8.13
C CYS A 35 -9.43 -14.02 9.09
N GLU A 36 -8.32 -14.76 9.03
CA GLU A 36 -8.04 -15.86 9.95
C GLU A 36 -7.94 -15.39 11.41
N MET A 37 -7.39 -14.19 11.65
CA MET A 37 -7.12 -13.67 13.00
C MET A 37 -8.30 -12.91 13.63
N PHE A 38 -9.05 -12.15 12.84
CA PHE A 38 -10.06 -11.21 13.33
C PHE A 38 -11.50 -11.60 12.96
N TRP A 39 -11.70 -12.86 12.54
CA TRP A 39 -13.01 -13.40 12.13
C TRP A 39 -13.55 -12.74 10.85
N GLU A 40 -14.48 -13.40 10.17
CA GLU A 40 -14.99 -12.98 8.85
C GLU A 40 -15.69 -11.61 8.87
N GLU A 41 -16.14 -11.13 10.03
CA GLU A 41 -16.85 -9.86 10.16
C GLU A 41 -15.92 -8.64 10.22
N VAL A 42 -14.67 -8.81 10.67
CA VAL A 42 -13.74 -7.67 10.88
C VAL A 42 -12.55 -7.74 9.94
N GLY A 43 -12.03 -8.93 9.66
CA GLY A 43 -10.86 -9.12 8.79
C GLY A 43 -10.96 -8.46 7.41
N PRO A 44 -12.08 -8.61 6.68
CA PRO A 44 -12.25 -8.02 5.35
C PRO A 44 -12.25 -6.49 5.32
N ASP A 45 -12.60 -5.84 6.44
CA ASP A 45 -12.74 -4.38 6.53
C ASP A 45 -11.44 -3.66 6.92
N ILE A 46 -10.37 -4.40 7.25
CA ILE A 46 -9.07 -3.82 7.60
C ILE A 46 -8.32 -3.44 6.32
N PRO A 47 -8.07 -2.14 6.04
CA PRO A 47 -7.38 -1.73 4.83
C PRO A 47 -5.90 -2.12 4.86
N VAL A 48 -5.40 -2.68 3.76
CA VAL A 48 -4.00 -3.01 3.54
C VAL A 48 -3.42 -2.08 2.47
N LEU A 49 -2.51 -1.22 2.91
CA LEU A 49 -1.88 -0.17 2.12
C LEU A 49 -0.50 -0.61 1.65
N TYR A 50 -0.11 -0.19 0.45
CA TYR A 50 1.25 -0.42 -0.04
C TYR A 50 2.15 0.77 0.28
N GLY A 51 3.28 0.53 0.93
CA GLY A 51 4.30 1.55 1.23
C GLY A 51 5.69 1.12 0.80
N GLY A 52 6.05 1.38 -0.47
CA GLY A 52 7.38 1.02 -0.96
C GLY A 52 7.78 1.85 -2.17
N SER A 53 8.58 2.90 -1.93
CA SER A 53 9.11 3.79 -2.99
C SER A 53 8.03 4.29 -3.97
N VAL A 54 6.85 4.62 -3.43
CA VAL A 54 5.74 5.20 -4.19
C VAL A 54 6.12 6.60 -4.67
N ASN A 55 5.87 6.86 -5.95
CA ASN A 55 6.15 8.12 -6.64
C ASN A 55 5.05 8.41 -7.69
N ASN A 56 5.13 9.54 -8.40
CA ASN A 56 4.09 9.91 -9.39
C ASN A 56 3.95 8.90 -10.52
N ASP A 57 5.06 8.27 -10.92
CA ASP A 57 5.11 7.42 -12.10
C ASP A 57 4.45 6.06 -11.82
N ASN A 58 4.52 5.57 -10.58
CA ASN A 58 3.98 4.27 -10.19
C ASN A 58 2.68 4.34 -9.37
N ALA A 59 2.34 5.48 -8.75
CA ALA A 59 1.20 5.57 -7.82
C ALA A 59 -0.12 5.15 -8.45
N VAL A 60 -0.45 5.65 -9.64
CA VAL A 60 -1.69 5.28 -10.36
C VAL A 60 -1.70 3.79 -10.67
N GLY A 61 -0.57 3.27 -11.12
CA GLY A 61 -0.47 1.85 -11.45
C GLY A 61 -0.59 0.91 -10.26
N LEU A 62 -0.16 1.35 -9.06
CA LEU A 62 -0.23 0.57 -7.82
C LEU A 62 -1.62 0.65 -7.18
N ILE A 63 -2.28 1.81 -7.19
CA ILE A 63 -3.63 1.94 -6.60
C ILE A 63 -4.72 1.21 -7.40
N GLU A 64 -4.47 0.93 -8.68
CA GLU A 64 -5.36 0.15 -9.54
C GLU A 64 -5.24 -1.37 -9.32
N VAL A 65 -4.27 -1.83 -8.53
CA VAL A 65 -4.10 -3.25 -8.20
C VAL A 65 -5.22 -3.69 -7.25
N SER A 66 -5.93 -4.75 -7.63
CA SER A 66 -7.17 -5.20 -6.99
C SER A 66 -7.08 -5.34 -5.47
N ASN A 67 -5.98 -5.86 -4.94
CA ASN A 67 -5.85 -6.11 -3.50
C ASN A 67 -5.17 -4.96 -2.72
N ILE A 68 -4.78 -3.87 -3.37
CA ILE A 68 -4.19 -2.68 -2.74
C ILE A 68 -5.31 -1.69 -2.41
N ASP A 69 -5.58 -1.49 -1.12
CA ASP A 69 -6.68 -0.60 -0.68
C ASP A 69 -6.29 0.88 -0.68
N GLY A 70 -4.98 1.14 -0.70
CA GLY A 70 -4.42 2.48 -0.67
C GLY A 70 -2.91 2.49 -0.74
N LEU A 71 -2.35 3.69 -0.84
CA LEU A 71 -0.91 3.91 -0.81
C LEU A 71 -0.52 4.59 0.50
N PHE A 72 0.59 4.13 1.08
CA PHE A 72 1.28 4.74 2.20
C PHE A 72 2.54 5.44 1.68
N ILE A 73 2.54 6.77 1.69
CA ILE A 73 3.59 7.58 1.08
C ILE A 73 4.28 8.40 2.18
N GLY A 74 5.52 8.03 2.50
CA GLY A 74 6.36 8.76 3.46
C GLY A 74 6.99 10.00 2.84
N SER A 75 8.33 10.06 2.75
CA SER A 75 9.10 11.24 2.34
C SER A 75 8.81 11.76 0.91
N SER A 76 8.12 10.98 0.07
CA SER A 76 7.71 11.38 -1.29
C SER A 76 6.33 12.06 -1.33
N ALA A 77 5.63 12.19 -0.19
CA ALA A 77 4.27 12.75 -0.15
C ALA A 77 4.16 14.15 -0.79
N GLY A 78 5.17 15.02 -0.59
CA GLY A 78 5.19 16.35 -1.21
C GLY A 78 5.45 16.36 -2.72
N ARG A 79 5.96 15.25 -3.27
CA ARG A 79 6.21 15.06 -4.70
C ARG A 79 5.05 14.37 -5.40
N VAL A 80 4.30 13.51 -4.69
CA VAL A 80 3.17 12.78 -5.29
C VAL A 80 1.94 13.68 -5.38
N SER A 81 1.42 13.88 -6.61
CA SER A 81 0.24 14.69 -6.85
C SER A 81 -0.99 14.11 -6.15
N GLN A 82 -1.46 14.79 -5.11
CA GLN A 82 -2.64 14.38 -4.34
C GLN A 82 -3.93 14.32 -5.17
N ARG A 83 -3.97 14.97 -6.33
CA ARG A 83 -5.14 14.97 -7.23
C ARG A 83 -5.35 13.63 -7.96
N SER A 84 -4.30 12.82 -8.12
CA SER A 84 -4.38 11.56 -8.87
C SER A 84 -4.81 10.36 -8.03
N CYS A 85 -4.73 10.43 -6.69
CA CYS A 85 -5.03 9.29 -5.82
C CYS A 85 -6.23 9.59 -4.90
N LYS A 86 -7.43 9.13 -5.29
CA LYS A 86 -8.65 9.27 -4.48
C LYS A 86 -8.70 8.36 -3.23
N LYS A 87 -7.70 7.49 -3.04
CA LYS A 87 -7.56 6.52 -1.93
C LYS A 87 -6.13 6.43 -1.38
N ALA A 88 -5.44 7.57 -1.24
CA ALA A 88 -4.13 7.60 -0.58
C ALA A 88 -4.27 7.96 0.90
N ALA A 89 -3.65 7.15 1.74
CA ALA A 89 -3.44 7.41 3.15
C ALA A 89 -2.11 8.14 3.30
N ILE A 90 -2.12 9.47 3.28
CA ILE A 90 -0.93 10.25 3.60
C ILE A 90 -0.86 10.38 5.12
N VAL A 91 -0.12 9.49 5.77
CA VAL A 91 0.27 9.67 7.18
C VAL A 91 1.62 10.36 7.18
N ILE A 92 1.62 11.67 7.41
CA ILE A 92 2.82 12.40 7.81
C ILE A 92 2.96 12.10 9.31
N ILE A 93 3.95 11.29 9.70
CA ILE A 93 4.40 11.26 11.10
C ILE A 93 5.12 12.56 11.46
#